data_AF-A0AAU5KKE4-F1
#
_entry.id   AF-A0AAU5KKE4-F1
#
_cell.length_a   1.000
_cell.length_b   1.000
_cell.length_c   1.000
_cell.angle_alpha   90.00
_cell.angle_beta   90.00
_cell.angle_gamma   90.00
#
_symmetry.space_group_name_H-M   'P 1'
#
loop_
_entity.id
_entity.type
_entity.pdbx_description
1 polymer ?
#
loop_
_entity_poly.entity_id
_entity_poly.type
_entity_poly.pdbx_seq_one_letter_code
_entity_poly.pdbx_strand_id
1 'polypeptide(L)'
;MTSNPAPSHSVPHLRAIAAILITCCIALGITASPFSAAKAHADTGCAAQLQCLTFTSLSNGRHLDVQNGTMGAGAYIVTNSAPGYHQSWHLNVNPTDSSFSIVNNDTGNCIDLAILVPALRQQACQGQASQNWYFQPVPGATDAFMIRHQGDNTCLDLMLGAQYDDAWTDQYTCNGTANQEWSTGAPAAAMNLAVDHGAKQCQQDPSSCTWTEKSEAAAAPLPKQCVSSVWFNNTSSTVAQVFGVQQMSGWSNTIGADMGTQFTAGTPNSVGVLQGMIKADLTTSHVWNGSTTVNNSVTVTVPQQQYGWVTLSELAKKVTGTWTFDARGIPWTADDTITVPLADDPSGGATLYVANTSPTFTSCS
;
A
#
# COMPACT_ATOMS: atom_id res chain seq x y z
N MET A 1 17.64 74.71 -32.79
CA MET A 1 18.43 73.53 -33.22
C MET A 1 18.06 72.41 -32.25
N THR A 2 17.47 71.28 -32.58
CA THR A 2 16.98 70.66 -33.82
C THR A 2 16.03 69.56 -33.34
N SER A 3 14.77 69.67 -33.72
CA SER A 3 13.76 68.61 -33.68
C SER A 3 14.05 67.57 -34.76
N ASN A 4 13.87 66.26 -34.50
CA ASN A 4 13.32 65.27 -35.46
C ASN A 4 13.22 63.83 -34.87
N PRO A 5 12.50 62.88 -35.51
CA PRO A 5 11.20 62.42 -35.01
C PRO A 5 11.06 60.88 -34.91
N ALA A 6 9.89 60.43 -34.45
CA ALA A 6 9.43 59.05 -34.53
C ALA A 6 8.99 58.66 -35.97
N PRO A 7 9.13 57.39 -36.40
CA PRO A 7 8.45 56.90 -37.58
C PRO A 7 7.17 56.12 -37.22
N SER A 8 6.05 56.58 -37.75
CA SER A 8 4.84 55.79 -37.98
C SER A 8 4.97 55.06 -39.31
N HIS A 9 4.60 53.78 -39.41
CA HIS A 9 4.15 53.23 -40.68
C HIS A 9 3.00 52.23 -40.49
N SER A 10 2.04 52.43 -41.38
CA SER A 10 0.72 51.87 -41.59
C SER A 10 0.71 50.49 -42.26
N VAL A 11 -0.36 49.74 -41.98
CA VAL A 11 -0.84 48.49 -42.60
C VAL A 11 -0.99 48.61 -44.13
N PRO A 12 -1.01 47.50 -44.92
CA PRO A 12 -2.29 46.85 -45.21
C PRO A 12 -2.27 45.32 -45.44
N HIS A 13 -3.47 44.75 -45.30
CA HIS A 13 -3.89 43.40 -45.70
C HIS A 13 -3.57 43.04 -47.15
N LEU A 14 -3.31 41.76 -47.44
CA LEU A 14 -3.77 41.16 -48.70
C LEU A 14 -4.03 39.65 -48.59
N ARG A 15 -5.15 39.27 -49.19
CA ARG A 15 -5.82 37.98 -49.19
C ARG A 15 -5.21 37.02 -50.23
N ALA A 16 -5.25 35.74 -49.88
CA ALA A 16 -5.48 34.54 -50.70
C ALA A 16 -5.26 34.59 -52.23
N ILE A 17 -4.45 33.66 -52.77
CA ILE A 17 -4.78 32.80 -53.93
C ILE A 17 -4.03 31.46 -53.79
N ALA A 18 -4.78 30.35 -53.94
CA ALA A 18 -4.29 28.98 -54.03
C ALA A 18 -3.84 28.62 -55.46
N ALA A 19 -2.86 27.74 -55.62
CA ALA A 19 -2.67 26.98 -56.85
C ALA A 19 -2.15 25.57 -56.54
N ILE A 20 -2.87 24.61 -57.12
CA ILE A 20 -2.77 23.15 -57.01
C ILE A 20 -1.58 22.65 -57.83
N LEU A 21 -0.81 21.69 -57.30
CA LEU A 21 0.01 20.78 -58.09
C LEU A 21 -0.05 19.37 -57.48
N ILE A 22 -0.81 18.50 -58.15
CA ILE A 22 -0.83 17.06 -57.93
C ILE A 22 0.08 16.44 -58.99
N THR A 23 1.18 15.80 -58.57
CA THR A 23 1.76 14.67 -59.32
C THR A 23 2.47 13.70 -58.36
N CYS A 24 2.09 12.43 -58.47
CA CYS A 24 2.54 11.27 -57.70
C CYS A 24 4.06 11.00 -57.78
N CYS A 25 4.64 10.41 -56.73
CA CYS A 25 5.00 8.98 -56.71
C CYS A 25 5.94 8.60 -55.54
N ILE A 26 5.72 7.36 -55.06
CA ILE A 26 6.64 6.44 -54.35
C ILE A 26 6.79 6.55 -52.83
N ALA A 27 5.88 5.85 -52.15
CA ALA A 27 6.13 4.85 -51.10
C ALA A 27 7.41 4.99 -50.24
N LEU A 28 7.25 5.56 -49.05
CA LEU A 28 7.91 5.09 -47.82
C LEU A 28 6.84 5.12 -46.72
N GLY A 29 6.46 3.93 -46.25
CA GLY A 29 5.48 3.74 -45.19
C GLY A 29 6.00 4.26 -43.87
N ILE A 30 5.60 5.48 -43.50
CA ILE A 30 5.60 5.96 -42.12
C ILE A 30 4.14 6.18 -41.78
N THR A 31 3.52 5.23 -41.09
CA THR A 31 2.22 5.43 -40.48
C THR A 31 2.39 6.45 -39.35
N ALA A 32 2.09 7.71 -39.65
CA ALA A 32 1.80 8.68 -38.60
C ALA A 32 0.52 8.22 -37.91
N SER A 33 0.65 7.58 -36.75
CA SER A 33 -0.47 7.32 -35.87
C SER A 33 -1.19 8.64 -35.61
N PRO A 34 -2.53 8.72 -35.72
CA PRO A 34 -3.23 9.85 -35.13
C PRO A 34 -2.83 9.88 -33.66
N PHE A 35 -2.33 11.02 -33.19
CA PHE A 35 -2.22 11.29 -31.76
C PHE A 35 -3.60 11.00 -31.18
N SER A 36 -3.73 9.89 -30.48
CA SER A 36 -4.84 9.65 -29.58
C SER A 36 -4.80 10.80 -28.59
N ALA A 37 -5.69 11.77 -28.75
CA ALA A 37 -6.07 12.63 -27.65
C ALA A 37 -6.35 11.69 -26.49
N ALA A 38 -5.57 11.83 -25.41
CA ALA A 38 -5.78 11.06 -24.19
C ALA A 38 -7.27 11.19 -23.87
N LYS A 39 -8.00 10.07 -23.89
CA LYS A 39 -9.33 10.04 -23.30
C LYS A 39 -9.12 10.50 -21.88
N ALA A 40 -9.69 11.65 -21.53
CA ALA A 40 -9.94 11.99 -20.15
C ALA A 40 -10.61 10.75 -19.53
N HIS A 41 -9.93 10.13 -18.58
CA HIS A 41 -10.48 9.01 -17.82
C HIS A 41 -11.61 9.57 -16.95
N ALA A 42 -12.82 9.62 -17.52
CA ALA A 42 -14.04 9.73 -16.75
C ALA A 42 -14.48 8.31 -16.34
N ASP A 43 -14.75 8.17 -15.05
CA ASP A 43 -15.41 7.05 -14.36
C ASP A 43 -14.70 5.69 -14.32
N THR A 44 -13.90 5.51 -13.26
CA THR A 44 -13.97 4.30 -12.42
C THR A 44 -14.42 4.73 -11.02
N GLY A 45 -15.71 5.02 -10.89
CA GLY A 45 -16.32 5.45 -9.64
C GLY A 45 -16.12 4.45 -8.50
N CYS A 46 -15.88 4.97 -7.30
CA CYS A 46 -16.06 4.44 -5.93
C CYS A 46 -15.90 2.93 -5.60
N ALA A 47 -15.47 2.07 -6.52
CA ALA A 47 -15.41 0.62 -6.32
C ALA A 47 -14.18 0.20 -5.51
N ALA A 48 -13.13 1.01 -5.50
CA ALA A 48 -11.95 0.80 -4.68
C ALA A 48 -12.12 1.47 -3.30
N GLN A 49 -11.72 0.76 -2.24
CA GLN A 49 -12.00 1.10 -0.84
C GLN A 49 -11.48 2.47 -0.38
N LEU A 50 -10.54 3.08 -1.11
CA LEU A 50 -9.91 4.36 -0.77
C LEU A 50 -10.23 5.48 -1.79
N GLN A 51 -11.23 5.30 -2.66
CA GLN A 51 -11.53 6.22 -3.75
C GLN A 51 -12.75 7.12 -3.53
N CYS A 52 -13.64 6.78 -2.59
CA CYS A 52 -14.82 7.60 -2.24
C CYS A 52 -15.09 7.55 -0.74
N LEU A 53 -14.10 8.00 0.03
CA LEU A 53 -14.18 8.12 1.47
C LEU A 53 -15.06 9.31 1.86
N THR A 54 -15.76 9.14 2.96
CA THR A 54 -16.44 10.22 3.68
C THR A 54 -15.87 10.26 5.08
N PHE A 55 -15.06 11.27 5.36
CA PHE A 55 -14.51 11.47 6.69
C PHE A 55 -15.57 12.08 7.59
N THR A 56 -16.05 11.33 8.56
CA THR A 56 -17.08 11.77 9.52
C THR A 56 -16.43 12.07 10.85
N SER A 57 -16.57 13.31 11.34
CA SER A 57 -16.12 13.68 12.68
C SER A 57 -16.97 12.95 13.72
N LEU A 58 -16.32 12.19 14.60
CA LEU A 58 -17.02 11.48 15.68
C LEU A 58 -17.42 12.43 16.83
N SER A 59 -16.92 13.66 16.85
CA SER A 59 -17.32 14.71 17.81
C SER A 59 -18.72 15.27 17.53
N ASN A 60 -19.10 15.41 16.25
CA ASN A 60 -20.33 16.12 15.89
C ASN A 60 -21.16 15.46 14.76
N GLY A 61 -20.71 14.33 14.21
CA GLY A 61 -21.40 13.57 13.16
C GLY A 61 -21.39 14.23 11.77
N ARG A 62 -20.65 15.32 11.57
CA ARG A 62 -20.55 16.03 10.29
C ARG A 62 -19.40 15.51 9.46
N HIS A 63 -19.48 15.73 8.14
CA HIS A 63 -18.48 15.26 7.20
C HIS A 63 -17.46 16.34 6.89
N LEU A 64 -16.23 15.94 6.64
CA LEU A 64 -15.18 16.79 6.09
C LEU A 64 -15.58 17.30 4.70
N ASP A 65 -15.50 18.61 4.50
CA ASP A 65 -16.03 19.32 3.34
C ASP A 65 -15.10 20.49 2.97
N VAL A 66 -15.30 21.05 1.79
CA VAL A 66 -14.65 22.27 1.32
C VAL A 66 -15.60 23.45 1.55
N GLN A 67 -15.10 24.49 2.21
CA GLN A 67 -15.90 25.64 2.63
C GLN A 67 -16.69 26.25 1.45
N ASN A 68 -18.00 26.41 1.66
CA ASN A 68 -18.93 27.09 0.76
C ASN A 68 -18.89 26.58 -0.70
N GLY A 69 -18.49 25.33 -0.94
CA GLY A 69 -18.36 24.77 -2.29
C GLY A 69 -17.31 25.46 -3.16
N THR A 70 -16.31 26.08 -2.53
CA THR A 70 -15.27 26.82 -3.24
C THR A 70 -14.31 25.83 -3.90
N MET A 71 -14.29 25.73 -5.23
CA MET A 71 -13.44 24.75 -5.93
C MET A 71 -11.95 25.14 -6.00
N GLY A 72 -11.62 26.39 -5.70
CA GLY A 72 -10.27 26.94 -5.85
C GLY A 72 -9.30 26.56 -4.73
N ALA A 73 -8.01 26.50 -5.07
CA ALA A 73 -6.94 26.40 -4.08
C ALA A 73 -7.02 27.54 -3.06
N GLY A 74 -6.77 27.23 -1.79
CA GLY A 74 -6.84 28.16 -0.68
C GLY A 74 -8.16 28.13 0.08
N ALA A 75 -9.20 27.47 -0.43
CA ALA A 75 -10.44 27.28 0.32
C ALA A 75 -10.19 26.46 1.59
N TYR A 76 -10.82 26.84 2.69
CA TYR A 76 -10.69 26.15 3.96
C TYR A 76 -11.38 24.79 3.94
N ILE A 77 -10.82 23.86 4.71
CA ILE A 77 -11.45 22.56 4.99
C ILE A 77 -12.26 22.70 6.28
N VAL A 78 -13.51 22.24 6.21
CA VAL A 78 -14.51 22.42 7.26
C VAL A 78 -15.22 21.10 7.53
N THR A 79 -16.08 21.09 8.53
CA THR A 79 -17.10 20.05 8.68
C THR A 79 -18.49 20.60 8.38
N ASN A 80 -19.32 19.80 7.73
CA ASN A 80 -20.65 20.20 7.30
C ASN A 80 -21.62 19.01 7.39
N SER A 81 -22.90 19.30 7.63
CA SER A 81 -23.96 18.29 7.56
C SER A 81 -24.06 17.69 6.15
N ALA A 82 -24.60 16.47 6.05
CA ALA A 82 -24.88 15.85 4.75
C ALA A 82 -26.28 16.25 4.25
N PRO A 83 -26.47 16.56 2.95
CA PRO A 83 -25.42 16.70 1.93
C PRO A 83 -24.67 18.03 2.07
N GLY A 84 -23.34 17.99 2.00
CA GLY A 84 -22.49 19.17 1.86
C GLY A 84 -22.14 19.46 0.41
N TYR A 85 -21.04 20.19 0.20
CA TYR A 85 -20.62 20.61 -1.14
C TYR A 85 -19.69 19.59 -1.80
N HIS A 86 -18.57 19.29 -1.14
CA HIS A 86 -17.46 18.49 -1.66
C HIS A 86 -16.96 17.52 -0.58
N GLN A 87 -17.81 16.57 -0.20
CA GLN A 87 -17.59 15.62 0.92
C GLN A 87 -17.02 14.26 0.50
N SER A 88 -16.61 14.13 -0.77
CA SER A 88 -16.09 12.89 -1.35
C SER A 88 -14.59 12.99 -1.54
N TRP A 89 -13.85 12.02 -0.98
CA TRP A 89 -12.39 12.06 -0.93
C TRP A 89 -11.77 10.75 -1.42
N HIS A 90 -10.54 10.81 -1.93
CA HIS A 90 -9.70 9.64 -2.14
C HIS A 90 -8.31 9.83 -1.52
N LEU A 91 -7.61 8.72 -1.29
CA LEU A 91 -6.24 8.73 -0.82
C LEU A 91 -5.27 8.43 -1.96
N ASN A 92 -4.29 9.31 -2.14
CA ASN A 92 -3.12 9.02 -2.97
C ASN A 92 -2.00 8.48 -2.07
N VAL A 93 -1.91 7.15 -1.98
CA VAL A 93 -1.01 6.44 -1.06
C VAL A 93 0.41 6.39 -1.62
N ASN A 94 1.38 6.78 -0.80
CA ASN A 94 2.80 6.56 -1.06
C ASN A 94 3.18 5.12 -0.66
N PRO A 95 3.55 4.24 -1.61
CA PRO A 95 3.88 2.86 -1.30
C PRO A 95 5.18 2.71 -0.50
N THR A 96 6.00 3.76 -0.39
CA THR A 96 7.30 3.69 0.31
C THR A 96 7.14 3.69 1.82
N ASP A 97 6.18 4.47 2.35
CA ASP A 97 5.97 4.69 3.78
C ASP A 97 4.49 4.52 4.22
N SER A 98 3.58 4.22 3.29
CA SER A 98 2.12 4.16 3.52
C SER A 98 1.49 5.45 4.05
N SER A 99 2.21 6.58 3.98
CA SER A 99 1.58 7.89 4.09
C SER A 99 0.75 8.19 2.85
N PHE A 100 -0.10 9.21 2.90
CA PHE A 100 -0.96 9.57 1.78
C PHE A 100 -1.29 11.05 1.76
N SER A 101 -1.65 11.55 0.58
CA SER A 101 -2.40 12.80 0.46
C SER A 101 -3.89 12.52 0.41
N ILE A 102 -4.68 13.39 1.03
CA ILE A 102 -6.15 13.33 1.03
C ILE A 102 -6.65 14.26 -0.07
N VAL A 103 -7.23 13.69 -1.12
CA VAL A 103 -7.61 14.42 -2.34
C VAL A 103 -9.12 14.52 -2.42
N ASN A 104 -9.63 15.72 -2.69
CA ASN A 104 -11.05 15.91 -2.94
C ASN A 104 -11.42 15.42 -4.35
N ASN A 105 -12.47 14.61 -4.46
CA ASN A 105 -12.89 14.04 -5.74
C ASN A 105 -13.48 15.07 -6.71
N ASP A 106 -14.06 16.16 -6.22
CA ASP A 106 -14.68 17.19 -7.06
C ASP A 106 -13.66 18.24 -7.52
N THR A 107 -12.72 18.62 -6.65
CA THR A 107 -11.77 19.70 -6.93
C THR A 107 -10.40 19.19 -7.41
N GLY A 108 -10.05 17.93 -7.13
CA GLY A 108 -8.72 17.38 -7.39
C GLY A 108 -7.60 17.96 -6.53
N ASN A 109 -7.95 18.77 -5.52
CA ASN A 109 -6.99 19.39 -4.60
C ASN A 109 -6.78 18.53 -3.35
N CYS A 110 -5.61 18.67 -2.74
CA CYS A 110 -5.19 17.97 -1.54
C CYS A 110 -5.43 18.83 -0.29
N ILE A 111 -5.77 18.18 0.82
CA ILE A 111 -5.74 18.81 2.15
C ILE A 111 -4.28 19.17 2.49
N ASP A 112 -4.06 20.43 2.86
CA ASP A 112 -2.76 21.06 3.04
C ASP A 112 -2.74 21.84 4.36
N LEU A 113 -1.64 21.68 5.11
CA LEU A 113 -1.32 22.55 6.23
C LEU A 113 -0.89 23.93 5.72
N ALA A 114 -1.55 24.98 6.18
CA ALA A 114 -1.18 26.33 5.85
C ALA A 114 -0.16 26.89 6.85
N ILE A 115 0.98 27.38 6.37
CA ILE A 115 2.11 27.85 7.21
C ILE A 115 1.74 29.07 8.10
N LEU A 116 0.71 29.84 7.73
CA LEU A 116 0.40 31.13 8.36
C LEU A 116 -1.02 31.24 8.95
N VAL A 117 -1.82 30.18 8.87
CA VAL A 117 -3.16 30.14 9.46
C VAL A 117 -3.40 28.77 10.07
N PRO A 118 -4.07 28.69 11.23
CA PRO A 118 -4.30 27.40 11.89
C PRO A 118 -5.21 26.48 11.07
N ALA A 119 -6.12 27.06 10.28
CA ALA A 119 -7.10 26.30 9.52
C ALA A 119 -6.47 25.54 8.35
N LEU A 120 -6.91 24.29 8.19
CA LEU A 120 -6.60 23.48 7.02
C LEU A 120 -7.25 24.07 5.78
N ARG A 121 -6.60 23.86 4.63
CA ARG A 121 -7.09 24.31 3.33
C ARG A 121 -6.89 23.25 2.27
N GLN A 122 -7.56 23.39 1.14
CA GLN A 122 -7.19 22.65 -0.05
C GLN A 122 -6.12 23.41 -0.86
N GLN A 123 -5.18 22.68 -1.46
CA GLN A 123 -4.18 23.17 -2.40
C GLN A 123 -3.96 22.18 -3.53
N ALA A 124 -3.37 22.63 -4.63
CA ALA A 124 -2.94 21.71 -5.69
C ALA A 124 -2.07 20.60 -5.10
N CYS A 125 -2.34 19.35 -5.46
CA CYS A 125 -1.57 18.20 -5.03
C CYS A 125 -0.16 18.25 -5.65
N GLN A 126 0.85 18.62 -4.86
CA GLN A 126 2.24 18.78 -5.32
C GLN A 126 3.20 17.79 -4.66
N GLY A 127 2.70 16.90 -3.80
CA GLY A 127 3.52 15.92 -3.08
C GLY A 127 4.44 16.55 -2.04
N GLN A 128 4.12 17.77 -1.60
CA GLN A 128 4.85 18.47 -0.55
C GLN A 128 4.53 17.90 0.83
N ALA A 129 5.47 18.01 1.76
CA ALA A 129 5.35 17.41 3.09
C ALA A 129 4.08 17.85 3.86
N SER A 130 3.61 19.09 3.68
CA SER A 130 2.38 19.63 4.30
C SER A 130 1.09 18.95 3.86
N GLN A 131 1.15 18.06 2.86
CA GLN A 131 0.03 17.30 2.32
C GLN A 131 0.11 15.81 2.65
N ASN A 132 1.05 15.40 3.50
CA ASN A 132 1.28 13.99 3.81
C ASN A 132 0.69 13.65 5.18
N TRP A 133 -0.18 12.65 5.18
CA TRP A 133 -0.94 12.20 6.33
C TRP A 133 -0.80 10.68 6.49
N TYR A 134 -1.11 10.17 7.67
CA TYR A 134 -1.25 8.74 7.92
C TYR A 134 -2.38 8.49 8.91
N PHE A 135 -2.92 7.27 8.91
CA PHE A 135 -3.93 6.87 9.88
C PHE A 135 -3.30 6.32 11.15
N GLN A 136 -3.90 6.67 12.28
CA GLN A 136 -3.65 6.05 13.56
C GLN A 136 -4.99 5.62 14.18
N PRO A 137 -5.23 4.32 14.38
CA PRO A 137 -6.45 3.82 15.01
C PRO A 137 -6.61 4.37 16.42
N VAL A 138 -7.84 4.72 16.77
CA VAL A 138 -8.20 5.03 18.16
C VAL A 138 -8.29 3.71 18.93
N PRO A 139 -7.58 3.55 20.06
CA PRO A 139 -7.57 2.30 20.81
C PRO A 139 -8.98 1.84 21.21
N GLY A 140 -9.32 0.59 20.87
CA GLY A 140 -10.60 -0.03 21.22
C GLY A 140 -11.77 0.32 20.29
N ALA A 141 -11.55 1.07 19.21
CA ALA A 141 -12.56 1.42 18.22
C ALA A 141 -12.32 0.70 16.88
N THR A 142 -13.41 0.44 16.13
CA THR A 142 -13.37 -0.31 14.86
C THR A 142 -13.35 0.59 13.62
N ASP A 143 -13.94 1.78 13.68
CA ASP A 143 -13.92 2.79 12.60
C ASP A 143 -13.71 4.20 13.20
N ALA A 144 -12.64 4.36 13.96
CA ALA A 144 -12.22 5.64 14.49
C ALA A 144 -10.71 5.77 14.34
N PHE A 145 -10.29 6.82 13.66
CA PHE A 145 -8.89 7.09 13.36
C PHE A 145 -8.56 8.53 13.68
N MET A 146 -7.42 8.74 14.30
CA MET A 146 -6.70 10.00 14.18
C MET A 146 -6.05 10.06 12.79
N ILE A 147 -6.24 11.17 12.10
CA ILE A 147 -5.56 11.45 10.82
C ILE A 147 -4.38 12.34 11.16
N ARG A 148 -3.17 11.77 11.15
CA ARG A 148 -1.97 12.45 11.64
C ARG A 148 -1.14 12.98 10.49
N HIS A 149 -0.60 14.18 10.67
CA HIS A 149 0.33 14.75 9.72
C HIS A 149 1.70 14.09 9.85
N GLN A 150 2.28 13.68 8.72
CA GLN A 150 3.53 12.91 8.66
C GLN A 150 4.73 13.69 9.21
N GLY A 151 4.77 15.01 9.04
CA GLY A 151 5.95 15.82 9.33
C GLY A 151 6.14 16.16 10.82
N ASP A 152 5.06 16.35 11.56
CA ASP A 152 5.09 16.81 12.96
C ASP A 152 4.19 16.00 13.90
N ASN A 153 3.51 14.97 13.39
CA ASN A 153 2.65 14.07 14.15
C ASN A 153 1.45 14.75 14.84
N THR A 154 1.07 15.94 14.40
CA THR A 154 -0.19 16.60 14.81
C THR A 154 -1.39 15.93 14.14
N CYS A 155 -2.58 16.09 14.72
CA CYS A 155 -3.82 15.49 14.29
C CYS A 155 -4.69 16.50 13.54
N LEU A 156 -5.39 16.03 12.51
CA LEU A 156 -6.54 16.73 11.92
C LEU A 156 -7.60 16.88 13.01
N ASP A 157 -7.90 18.12 13.38
CA ASP A 157 -8.73 18.46 14.54
C ASP A 157 -9.92 19.33 14.10
N LEU A 158 -11.09 19.01 14.63
CA LEU A 158 -12.27 19.86 14.53
C LEU A 158 -12.14 20.99 15.56
N MET A 159 -11.83 22.18 15.06
CA MET A 159 -11.50 23.34 15.88
C MET A 159 -12.55 23.58 16.97
N LEU A 160 -12.10 23.49 18.23
CA LEU A 160 -12.90 23.70 19.44
C LEU A 160 -14.15 22.79 19.57
N GLY A 161 -14.22 21.68 18.84
CA GLY A 161 -15.36 20.76 18.88
C GLY A 161 -16.66 21.41 18.40
N ALA A 162 -16.56 22.33 17.45
CA ALA A 162 -17.69 23.12 16.96
C ALA A 162 -18.87 22.25 16.47
N GLN A 163 -20.08 22.68 16.81
CA GLN A 163 -21.34 21.92 16.59
C GLN A 163 -22.24 22.54 15.52
N TYR A 164 -21.66 23.26 14.57
CA TYR A 164 -22.36 23.95 13.48
C TYR A 164 -21.73 23.60 12.12
N ASP A 165 -22.47 23.87 11.04
CA ASP A 165 -22.00 23.69 9.66
C ASP A 165 -20.96 24.74 9.29
N ASP A 166 -20.03 24.40 8.40
CA ASP A 166 -18.89 25.25 8.03
C ASP A 166 -17.91 25.49 9.19
N ALA A 167 -17.90 24.57 10.17
CA ALA A 167 -16.95 24.59 11.27
C ALA A 167 -15.54 24.24 10.77
N TRP A 168 -14.57 25.11 11.05
CA TRP A 168 -13.20 24.95 10.57
C TRP A 168 -12.51 23.73 11.17
N THR A 169 -11.61 23.15 10.39
CA THR A 169 -10.65 22.17 10.86
C THR A 169 -9.26 22.80 10.93
N ASP A 170 -8.44 22.35 11.87
CA ASP A 170 -7.05 22.77 12.03
C ASP A 170 -6.15 21.54 12.24
N GLN A 171 -4.87 21.80 12.54
CA GLN A 171 -3.97 20.79 13.11
C GLN A 171 -3.76 21.09 14.59
N TYR A 172 -3.81 20.06 15.43
CA TYR A 172 -3.52 20.21 16.84
C TYR A 172 -2.69 19.05 17.38
N THR A 173 -2.01 19.26 18.50
CA THR A 173 -1.31 18.15 19.18
C THR A 173 -2.31 17.04 19.47
N CYS A 174 -1.97 15.82 19.03
CA CYS A 174 -2.83 14.67 19.26
C CYS A 174 -3.05 14.46 20.76
N ASN A 175 -4.31 14.44 21.18
CA ASN A 175 -4.72 14.40 22.58
C ASN A 175 -5.81 13.34 22.84
N GLY A 176 -6.24 12.59 21.82
CA GLY A 176 -7.20 11.51 21.95
C GLY A 176 -8.62 11.99 22.31
N THR A 177 -8.94 13.26 22.03
CA THR A 177 -10.31 13.75 22.18
C THR A 177 -11.12 13.48 20.91
N ALA A 178 -12.45 13.40 21.05
CA ALA A 178 -13.37 13.13 19.93
C ALA A 178 -13.23 14.13 18.75
N ASN A 179 -12.69 15.32 18.98
CA ASN A 179 -12.44 16.32 17.93
C ASN A 179 -11.42 15.85 16.90
N GLN A 180 -10.57 14.89 17.26
CA GLN A 180 -9.51 14.32 16.43
C GLN A 180 -9.84 12.93 15.90
N GLU A 181 -11.05 12.45 16.17
CA GLU A 181 -11.49 11.11 15.79
C GLU A 181 -12.39 11.18 14.57
N TRP A 182 -12.00 10.44 13.54
CA TRP A 182 -12.66 10.43 12.24
C TRP A 182 -13.00 8.99 11.85
N SER A 183 -14.26 8.75 11.47
CA SER A 183 -14.65 7.56 10.70
C SER A 183 -14.31 7.80 9.23
N THR A 184 -13.89 6.76 8.52
CA THR A 184 -13.51 6.85 7.10
C THR A 184 -14.61 6.32 6.16
N GLY A 185 -15.57 5.57 6.71
CA GLY A 185 -16.51 4.75 5.94
C GLY A 185 -15.87 3.50 5.30
N ALA A 186 -14.56 3.29 5.48
CA ALA A 186 -13.79 2.15 4.97
C ALA A 186 -12.80 1.61 6.01
N PRO A 187 -13.27 1.19 7.21
CA PRO A 187 -12.41 0.89 8.35
C PRO A 187 -11.34 -0.16 8.08
N ALA A 188 -11.65 -1.22 7.33
CA ALA A 188 -10.68 -2.27 7.00
C ALA A 188 -9.52 -1.74 6.15
N ALA A 189 -9.80 -0.86 5.18
CA ALA A 189 -8.77 -0.27 4.33
C ALA A 189 -7.90 0.73 5.10
N ALA A 190 -8.54 1.57 5.92
CA ALA A 190 -7.84 2.52 6.78
C ALA A 190 -6.96 1.81 7.82
N MET A 191 -7.45 0.70 8.41
CA MET A 191 -6.68 -0.13 9.33
C MET A 191 -5.47 -0.77 8.63
N ASN A 192 -5.64 -1.30 7.42
CA ASN A 192 -4.50 -1.85 6.66
C ASN A 192 -3.43 -0.79 6.40
N LEU A 193 -3.81 0.43 6.00
CA LEU A 193 -2.85 1.52 5.82
C LEU A 193 -2.15 1.91 7.14
N ALA A 194 -2.89 1.96 8.25
CA ALA A 194 -2.31 2.24 9.56
C ALA A 194 -1.28 1.19 9.97
N VAL A 195 -1.61 -0.10 9.81
CA VAL A 195 -0.72 -1.22 10.09
C VAL A 195 0.52 -1.17 9.20
N ASP A 196 0.34 -0.96 7.89
CA ASP A 196 1.46 -0.88 6.95
C ASP A 196 2.37 0.32 7.26
N HIS A 197 1.79 1.46 7.64
CA HIS A 197 2.56 2.62 8.07
C HIS A 197 3.32 2.35 9.37
N GLY A 198 2.65 1.82 10.40
CA GLY A 198 3.25 1.47 11.69
C GLY A 198 4.38 0.44 11.54
N ALA A 199 4.20 -0.55 10.68
CA ALA A 199 5.23 -1.52 10.33
C ALA A 199 6.44 -0.85 9.67
N LYS A 200 6.24 0.05 8.70
CA LYS A 200 7.32 0.80 8.02
C LYS A 200 8.07 1.73 9.00
N GLN A 201 7.38 2.36 9.94
CA GLN A 201 8.02 3.11 11.02
C GLN A 201 8.82 2.20 11.95
N CYS A 202 8.27 1.03 12.32
CA CYS A 202 8.96 0.08 13.16
C CYS A 202 10.24 -0.49 12.52
N GLN A 203 10.26 -0.64 11.20
CA GLN A 203 11.47 -1.01 10.48
C GLN A 203 12.58 0.03 10.62
N GLN A 204 12.23 1.33 10.62
CA GLN A 204 13.19 2.43 10.75
C GLN A 204 13.62 2.65 12.20
N ASP A 205 12.68 2.55 13.13
CA ASP A 205 12.92 2.61 14.57
C ASP A 205 12.26 1.41 15.25
N PRO A 206 13.00 0.31 15.51
CA PRO A 206 12.48 -0.89 16.17
C PRO A 206 11.91 -0.65 17.57
N SER A 207 12.17 0.49 18.19
CA SER A 207 11.59 0.81 19.49
C SER A 207 10.23 1.52 19.40
N SER A 208 9.76 1.81 18.18
CA SER A 208 8.43 2.38 17.93
C SER A 208 7.30 1.34 17.96
N CYS A 209 7.64 0.04 17.91
CA CYS A 209 6.67 -1.03 18.05
C CYS A 209 7.17 -2.20 18.90
N THR A 210 6.23 -2.99 19.38
CA THR A 210 6.49 -4.27 20.07
C THR A 210 5.52 -5.33 19.61
N TRP A 211 5.92 -6.59 19.76
CA TRP A 211 5.06 -7.76 19.61
C TRP A 211 4.84 -8.39 20.98
N THR A 212 3.66 -8.94 21.20
CA THR A 212 3.37 -9.80 22.35
C THR A 212 2.57 -11.01 21.89
N GLU A 213 3.15 -12.19 22.07
CA GLU A 213 2.52 -13.45 21.77
C GLU A 213 1.30 -13.69 22.67
N LYS A 214 0.22 -14.22 22.07
CA LYS A 214 -1.00 -14.65 22.76
C LYS A 214 -1.13 -16.17 22.80
N SER A 215 -0.84 -16.85 21.69
CA SER A 215 -0.94 -18.30 21.59
C SER A 215 -0.18 -18.87 20.41
N GLU A 216 0.25 -20.12 20.54
CA GLU A 216 0.80 -20.93 19.45
C GLU A 216 -0.07 -22.15 19.18
N ALA A 217 -0.41 -22.38 17.92
CA ALA A 217 -1.01 -23.63 17.47
C ALA A 217 0.06 -24.72 17.31
N ALA A 218 -0.37 -25.99 17.36
CA ALA A 218 0.48 -27.12 17.03
C ALA A 218 1.02 -26.99 15.59
N ALA A 219 2.25 -27.44 15.37
CA ALA A 219 2.85 -27.47 14.06
C ALA A 219 2.04 -28.35 13.10
N ALA A 220 1.79 -27.87 11.90
CA ALA A 220 1.05 -28.58 10.87
C ALA A 220 1.68 -28.32 9.49
N PRO A 221 1.62 -29.31 8.57
CA PRO A 221 2.08 -29.10 7.21
C PRO A 221 1.17 -28.10 6.50
N LEU A 222 1.77 -27.12 5.82
CA LEU A 222 1.11 -26.25 4.87
C LEU A 222 0.78 -27.01 3.58
N PRO A 223 -0.19 -26.53 2.77
CA PRO A 223 -0.46 -27.09 1.46
C PRO A 223 0.79 -27.16 0.61
N LYS A 224 0.98 -28.29 -0.08
CA LYS A 224 2.15 -28.51 -0.94
C LYS A 224 2.15 -27.53 -2.10
N GLN A 225 3.32 -26.99 -2.42
CA GLN A 225 3.52 -26.09 -3.56
C GLN A 225 4.62 -26.62 -4.47
N CYS A 226 4.48 -26.46 -5.79
CA CYS A 226 5.58 -26.75 -6.71
C CYS A 226 6.64 -25.66 -6.58
N VAL A 227 7.89 -26.10 -6.45
CA VAL A 227 9.05 -25.23 -6.23
C VAL A 227 10.13 -25.45 -7.26
N SER A 228 9.79 -26.22 -8.29
CA SER A 228 10.55 -26.43 -9.50
C SER A 228 9.63 -26.34 -10.71
N SER A 229 10.21 -26.28 -11.90
CA SER A 229 9.50 -26.62 -13.12
C SER A 229 9.01 -28.07 -13.08
N VAL A 230 7.94 -28.34 -13.82
CA VAL A 230 7.45 -29.70 -14.10
C VAL A 230 8.07 -30.13 -15.42
N TRP A 231 8.66 -31.32 -15.47
CA TRP A 231 9.36 -31.84 -16.64
C TRP A 231 8.88 -33.25 -16.99
N PHE A 232 8.78 -33.60 -18.27
CA PHE A 232 8.36 -34.93 -18.73
C PHE A 232 9.53 -35.70 -19.35
N ASN A 233 9.79 -36.91 -18.84
CA ASN A 233 10.80 -37.80 -19.40
C ASN A 233 10.28 -38.53 -20.64
N ASN A 234 10.47 -37.94 -21.82
CA ASN A 234 10.08 -38.54 -23.08
C ASN A 234 11.13 -39.51 -23.67
N THR A 235 12.05 -40.04 -22.86
CA THR A 235 13.05 -41.02 -23.31
C THR A 235 12.58 -42.44 -23.07
N SER A 236 13.35 -43.43 -23.54
CA SER A 236 13.11 -44.86 -23.33
C SER A 236 13.78 -45.42 -22.06
N SER A 237 14.35 -44.55 -21.21
CA SER A 237 15.02 -44.97 -19.98
C SER A 237 14.75 -44.01 -18.84
N THR A 238 14.98 -44.47 -17.60
CA THR A 238 14.95 -43.60 -16.43
C THR A 238 16.05 -42.54 -16.52
N VAL A 239 15.72 -41.28 -16.19
CA VAL A 239 16.65 -40.15 -16.20
C VAL A 239 16.71 -39.54 -14.81
N ALA A 240 17.91 -39.29 -14.29
CA ALA A 240 18.11 -38.49 -13.09
C ALA A 240 18.19 -37.01 -13.50
N GLN A 241 17.19 -36.23 -13.10
CA GLN A 241 17.12 -34.80 -13.39
C GLN A 241 17.32 -34.00 -12.10
N VAL A 242 18.17 -32.98 -12.16
CA VAL A 242 18.39 -32.07 -11.04
C VAL A 242 17.46 -30.88 -11.20
N PHE A 243 16.59 -30.67 -10.21
CA PHE A 243 15.65 -29.56 -10.19
C PHE A 243 16.13 -28.50 -9.22
N GLY A 244 16.39 -27.30 -9.75
CA GLY A 244 16.70 -26.14 -8.92
C GLY A 244 15.49 -25.70 -8.10
N VAL A 245 15.68 -25.39 -6.83
CA VAL A 245 14.67 -24.78 -5.95
C VAL A 245 15.12 -23.37 -5.60
N GLN A 246 14.27 -22.38 -5.85
CA GLN A 246 14.59 -20.97 -5.59
C GLN A 246 13.60 -20.42 -4.57
N GLN A 247 14.13 -20.02 -3.40
CA GLN A 247 13.46 -19.30 -2.29
C GLN A 247 12.14 -19.86 -1.77
N MET A 248 12.00 -20.09 -0.45
CA MET A 248 10.71 -19.86 0.21
C MET A 248 10.99 -19.41 1.64
N SER A 249 10.41 -18.30 2.08
CA SER A 249 10.18 -18.08 3.49
C SER A 249 8.67 -18.16 3.66
N GLY A 250 8.16 -19.24 4.27
CA GLY A 250 6.72 -19.42 4.53
C GLY A 250 6.14 -18.46 5.59
N TRP A 251 6.87 -17.39 5.93
CA TRP A 251 6.38 -16.35 6.84
C TRP A 251 5.27 -15.57 6.14
N SER A 252 4.11 -15.53 6.77
CA SER A 252 2.97 -14.72 6.32
C SER A 252 2.18 -14.24 7.51
N ASN A 253 1.35 -13.24 7.29
CA ASN A 253 0.55 -12.62 8.33
C ASN A 253 -0.84 -12.28 7.79
N THR A 254 -1.74 -11.78 8.64
CA THR A 254 -3.16 -11.57 8.29
C THR A 254 -3.62 -10.11 8.22
N ILE A 255 -2.74 -9.15 8.54
CA ILE A 255 -3.06 -7.71 8.59
C ILE A 255 -2.11 -6.87 7.75
N GLY A 256 -2.58 -5.75 7.21
CA GLY A 256 -1.74 -4.93 6.33
C GLY A 256 -1.52 -5.60 4.97
N ALA A 257 -1.46 -4.80 3.91
CA ALA A 257 -1.22 -5.30 2.56
C ALA A 257 0.28 -5.46 2.28
N ASP A 258 1.11 -4.61 2.89
CA ASP A 258 2.54 -4.51 2.63
C ASP A 258 3.40 -5.05 3.78
N MET A 259 2.82 -5.31 4.96
CA MET A 259 3.55 -5.85 6.12
C MET A 259 4.28 -7.16 5.78
N GLY A 260 3.70 -7.97 4.89
CA GLY A 260 4.27 -9.20 4.34
C GLY A 260 5.69 -9.04 3.76
N THR A 261 5.97 -7.91 3.11
CA THR A 261 7.27 -7.61 2.50
C THR A 261 8.38 -7.44 3.54
N GLN A 262 8.02 -7.11 4.79
CA GLN A 262 8.96 -6.89 5.89
C GLN A 262 9.42 -8.18 6.58
N PHE A 263 8.79 -9.32 6.27
CA PHE A 263 9.27 -10.64 6.68
C PHE A 263 10.33 -11.19 5.71
N THR A 264 10.58 -10.50 4.59
CA THR A 264 11.65 -10.85 3.64
C THR A 264 12.84 -9.94 3.87
N ALA A 265 13.98 -10.52 4.20
CA ALA A 265 15.19 -9.77 4.38
C ALA A 265 15.92 -9.59 3.05
N GLY A 266 16.43 -8.39 2.78
CA GLY A 266 17.16 -8.06 1.53
C GLY A 266 18.47 -8.84 1.33
N THR A 267 18.88 -9.67 2.29
CA THR A 267 20.01 -10.60 2.17
C THR A 267 19.75 -11.93 2.90
N PRO A 268 20.34 -13.06 2.45
CA PRO A 268 20.19 -14.40 3.05
C PRO A 268 20.41 -14.55 4.56
N ASN A 269 21.01 -13.55 5.22
CA ASN A 269 21.39 -13.54 6.63
C ASN A 269 20.82 -12.35 7.41
N SER A 270 19.94 -11.55 6.82
CA SER A 270 19.18 -10.55 7.58
C SER A 270 17.87 -11.19 8.03
N VAL A 271 17.41 -10.85 9.22
CA VAL A 271 16.05 -11.15 9.69
C VAL A 271 15.32 -9.82 9.60
N GLY A 272 14.14 -9.80 8.99
CA GLY A 272 13.33 -8.57 8.99
C GLY A 272 13.06 -8.12 10.43
N VAL A 273 13.02 -6.81 10.70
CA VAL A 273 12.88 -6.28 12.08
C VAL A 273 11.70 -6.94 12.80
N LEU A 274 10.54 -7.00 12.15
CA LEU A 274 9.33 -7.63 12.71
C LEU A 274 9.50 -9.13 12.94
N GLN A 275 10.15 -9.84 12.01
CA GLN A 275 10.45 -11.26 12.15
C GLN A 275 11.36 -11.52 13.37
N GLY A 276 12.32 -10.62 13.62
CA GLY A 276 13.23 -10.70 14.77
C GLY A 276 12.50 -10.51 16.10
N MET A 277 11.55 -9.57 16.15
CA MET A 277 10.70 -9.33 17.32
C MET A 277 9.85 -10.55 17.67
N ILE A 278 9.18 -11.14 16.68
CA ILE A 278 8.39 -12.35 16.89
C ILE A 278 9.28 -13.48 17.39
N LYS A 279 10.41 -13.75 16.71
CA LYS A 279 11.36 -14.81 17.08
C LYS A 279 11.90 -14.69 18.51
N ALA A 280 12.06 -13.47 19.01
CA ALA A 280 12.53 -13.25 20.37
C ALA A 280 11.50 -13.66 21.43
N ASP A 281 10.22 -13.66 21.08
CA ASP A 281 9.11 -14.02 21.96
C ASP A 281 8.67 -15.49 21.80
N LEU A 282 8.95 -16.10 20.64
CA LEU A 282 8.61 -17.50 20.37
C LEU A 282 9.27 -18.46 21.36
N THR A 283 8.50 -19.44 21.80
CA THR A 283 9.00 -20.54 22.66
C THR A 283 9.83 -21.58 21.89
N THR A 284 9.77 -21.54 20.55
CA THR A 284 10.27 -22.59 19.65
C THR A 284 11.62 -22.23 19.04
N SER A 285 12.67 -22.97 19.39
CA SER A 285 13.87 -23.07 18.56
C SER A 285 13.51 -23.83 17.27
N HIS A 286 14.24 -23.67 16.16
CA HIS A 286 14.01 -24.35 14.85
C HIS A 286 13.11 -23.63 13.83
N VAL A 287 12.98 -22.29 13.89
CA VAL A 287 12.38 -21.53 12.78
C VAL A 287 13.15 -21.76 11.47
N TRP A 288 12.41 -22.07 10.40
CA TRP A 288 12.96 -22.16 9.05
C TRP A 288 12.99 -20.79 8.37
N ASN A 289 14.10 -20.48 7.70
CA ASN A 289 14.36 -19.16 7.08
C ASN A 289 14.71 -19.28 5.59
N GLY A 290 14.27 -20.34 4.92
CA GLY A 290 14.58 -20.59 3.51
C GLY A 290 15.88 -21.38 3.28
N SER A 291 16.17 -21.68 2.01
CA SER A 291 17.12 -22.74 1.62
C SER A 291 18.59 -22.32 1.46
N THR A 292 19.00 -21.14 1.90
CA THR A 292 20.34 -20.61 1.58
C THR A 292 21.52 -21.35 2.25
N THR A 293 21.25 -22.34 3.10
CA THR A 293 22.26 -23.16 3.78
C THR A 293 22.32 -24.63 3.33
N VAL A 294 21.45 -25.08 2.42
CA VAL A 294 21.40 -26.48 1.97
C VAL A 294 21.09 -26.55 0.47
N ASN A 295 22.14 -26.48 -0.36
CA ASN A 295 22.15 -26.76 -1.82
C ASN A 295 20.78 -26.74 -2.51
N ASN A 296 20.51 -25.68 -3.28
CA ASN A 296 19.26 -25.37 -3.99
C ASN A 296 18.86 -26.36 -5.11
N SER A 297 19.04 -27.66 -4.92
CA SER A 297 18.71 -28.63 -5.93
C SER A 297 18.28 -29.98 -5.36
N VAL A 298 17.22 -30.56 -5.92
CA VAL A 298 16.78 -31.92 -5.62
C VAL A 298 16.97 -32.78 -6.86
N THR A 299 17.65 -33.91 -6.69
CA THR A 299 17.73 -34.92 -7.75
C THR A 299 16.45 -35.76 -7.73
N VAL A 300 15.74 -35.76 -8.85
CA VAL A 300 14.55 -36.60 -9.04
C VAL A 300 14.88 -37.65 -10.09
N THR A 301 14.71 -38.91 -9.72
CA THR A 301 14.82 -40.04 -10.65
C THR A 301 13.50 -40.22 -11.38
N VAL A 302 13.40 -39.71 -12.61
CA VAL A 302 12.16 -39.69 -13.40
C VAL A 302 12.10 -40.93 -14.30
N PRO A 303 11.17 -41.87 -14.07
CA PRO A 303 11.00 -43.02 -14.95
C PRO A 303 10.65 -42.60 -16.38
N GLN A 304 10.86 -43.48 -17.35
CA GLN A 304 10.43 -43.26 -18.72
C GLN A 304 8.92 -42.96 -18.78
N GLN A 305 8.52 -42.03 -19.66
CA GLN A 305 7.13 -41.64 -19.88
C GLN A 305 6.42 -41.13 -18.61
N GLN A 306 7.15 -40.48 -17.70
CA GLN A 306 6.58 -39.83 -16.51
C GLN A 306 7.00 -38.37 -16.40
N TYR A 307 6.16 -37.59 -15.72
CA TYR A 307 6.50 -36.27 -15.22
C TYR A 307 7.37 -36.39 -13.97
N GLY A 308 8.26 -35.41 -13.76
CA GLY A 308 9.04 -35.21 -12.55
C GLY A 308 8.99 -33.74 -12.12
N TRP A 309 8.84 -33.51 -10.82
CA TRP A 309 8.83 -32.17 -10.22
C TRP A 309 9.17 -32.24 -8.73
N VAL A 310 9.45 -31.09 -8.12
CA VAL A 310 9.70 -30.95 -6.69
C VAL A 310 8.54 -30.18 -6.06
N THR A 311 7.99 -30.73 -4.99
CA THR A 311 7.07 -30.00 -4.11
C THR A 311 7.74 -29.69 -2.79
N LEU A 312 7.40 -28.57 -2.20
CA LEU A 312 7.70 -28.30 -0.79
C LEU A 312 6.50 -28.68 0.07
N SER A 313 6.78 -29.44 1.11
CA SER A 313 5.90 -29.64 2.26
C SER A 313 6.48 -28.83 3.42
N GLU A 314 6.05 -27.58 3.57
CA GLU A 314 6.46 -26.71 4.68
C GLU A 314 5.74 -27.12 5.96
N LEU A 315 6.48 -27.27 7.04
CA LEU A 315 5.91 -27.33 8.39
C LEU A 315 5.79 -25.90 8.91
N ALA A 316 4.65 -25.52 9.47
CA ALA A 316 4.49 -24.23 10.08
C ALA A 316 3.60 -24.30 11.32
N LYS A 317 3.70 -23.29 12.18
CA LYS A 317 2.73 -23.03 13.24
C LYS A 317 2.06 -21.69 13.04
N LYS A 318 0.81 -21.59 13.48
CA LYS A 318 0.12 -20.30 13.57
C LYS A 318 0.38 -19.71 14.96
N VAL A 319 0.88 -18.49 14.98
CA VAL A 319 1.18 -17.73 16.20
C VAL A 319 0.30 -16.51 16.20
N THR A 320 -0.59 -16.43 17.17
CA THR A 320 -1.43 -15.23 17.36
C THR A 320 -0.73 -14.31 18.34
N GLY A 321 -0.82 -13.01 18.12
CA GLY A 321 -0.33 -12.03 19.07
C GLY A 321 -0.82 -10.63 18.72
N THR A 322 -0.25 -9.66 19.42
CA THR A 322 -0.64 -8.26 19.31
C THR A 322 0.59 -7.42 19.03
N TRP A 323 0.53 -6.65 17.96
CA TRP A 323 1.43 -5.53 17.74
C TRP A 323 0.97 -4.35 18.58
N THR A 324 1.91 -3.67 19.22
CA THR A 324 1.71 -2.32 19.76
C THR A 324 2.56 -1.35 18.94
N PHE A 325 1.94 -0.33 18.35
CA PHE A 325 2.60 0.70 17.56
C PHE A 325 2.51 2.07 18.26
N ASP A 326 3.29 3.04 17.77
CA ASP A 326 3.38 4.40 18.33
C ASP A 326 3.63 4.41 19.85
N ALA A 327 4.55 3.56 20.30
CA ALA A 327 4.84 3.38 21.73
C ALA A 327 5.30 4.67 22.45
N ARG A 328 5.72 5.70 21.69
CA ARG A 328 6.19 7.00 22.21
C ARG A 328 5.15 8.13 22.07
N GLY A 329 4.04 7.89 21.38
CA GLY A 329 2.95 8.83 21.18
C GLY A 329 1.69 8.38 21.92
N ILE A 330 0.65 8.02 21.16
CA ILE A 330 -0.58 7.43 21.70
C ILE A 330 -0.61 5.97 21.23
N PRO A 331 -0.17 5.02 22.07
CA PRO A 331 -0.02 3.63 21.64
C PRO A 331 -1.35 3.03 21.19
N TRP A 332 -1.31 2.25 20.13
CA TRP A 332 -2.45 1.52 19.60
C TRP A 332 -2.02 0.11 19.22
N THR A 333 -3.01 -0.78 19.10
CA THR A 333 -2.74 -2.21 18.93
C THR A 333 -3.42 -2.79 17.70
N ALA A 334 -2.80 -3.82 17.13
CA ALA A 334 -3.38 -4.63 16.07
C ALA A 334 -3.12 -6.11 16.35
N ASP A 335 -4.18 -6.90 16.37
CA ASP A 335 -4.08 -8.35 16.51
C ASP A 335 -3.70 -8.97 15.16
N ASP A 336 -2.76 -9.92 15.19
CA ASP A 336 -2.30 -10.62 14.00
C ASP A 336 -2.19 -12.12 14.25
N THR A 337 -2.27 -12.88 13.17
CA THR A 337 -1.93 -14.29 13.11
C THR A 337 -0.77 -14.47 12.12
N ILE A 338 0.39 -14.82 12.65
CA ILE A 338 1.59 -15.08 11.88
C ILE A 338 1.68 -16.57 11.60
N THR A 339 1.89 -16.94 10.34
CA THR A 339 2.34 -18.29 9.97
C THR A 339 3.85 -18.32 10.08
N VAL A 340 4.37 -19.09 11.03
CA VAL A 340 5.80 -19.24 11.31
C VAL A 340 6.27 -20.59 10.76
N PRO A 341 7.06 -20.61 9.67
CA PRO A 341 7.63 -21.85 9.14
C PRO A 341 8.71 -22.42 10.08
N LEU A 342 8.73 -23.73 10.20
CA LEU A 342 9.61 -24.50 11.09
C LEU A 342 10.47 -25.46 10.28
N ALA A 343 11.71 -25.66 10.68
CA ALA A 343 12.60 -26.61 10.02
C ALA A 343 12.19 -28.04 10.39
N ASP A 344 11.92 -28.23 11.67
CA ASP A 344 11.42 -29.45 12.28
C ASP A 344 10.62 -29.12 13.55
N ASP A 345 9.94 -30.13 14.10
CA ASP A 345 9.26 -30.07 15.39
C ASP A 345 9.59 -31.34 16.21
N PRO A 346 9.70 -31.24 17.56
CA PRO A 346 9.97 -32.38 18.43
C PRO A 346 9.00 -33.57 18.28
N SER A 347 7.80 -33.36 17.76
CA SER A 347 6.83 -34.42 17.43
C SER A 347 7.17 -35.20 16.16
N GLY A 348 8.28 -34.89 15.48
CA GLY A 348 8.81 -35.60 14.31
C GLY A 348 8.39 -35.03 12.96
N GLY A 349 7.74 -33.86 12.92
CA GLY A 349 7.45 -33.15 11.67
C GLY A 349 8.69 -32.42 11.12
N ALA A 350 8.79 -32.25 9.81
CA ALA A 350 9.86 -31.46 9.18
C ALA A 350 9.42 -30.78 7.89
N THR A 351 10.03 -29.62 7.59
CA THR A 351 9.94 -28.99 6.26
C THR A 351 10.81 -29.76 5.27
N LEU A 352 10.20 -30.23 4.18
CA LEU A 352 10.84 -31.14 3.23
C LEU A 352 10.62 -30.74 1.79
N TYR A 353 11.68 -30.84 0.99
CA TYR A 353 11.56 -30.92 -0.46
C TYR A 353 11.31 -32.36 -0.87
N VAL A 354 10.22 -32.59 -1.59
CA VAL A 354 9.76 -33.90 -2.00
C VAL A 354 9.92 -34.03 -3.51
N ALA A 355 10.69 -35.03 -3.92
CA ALA A 355 10.79 -35.47 -5.30
C ALA A 355 9.51 -36.23 -5.68
N ASN A 356 8.83 -35.79 -6.73
CA ASN A 356 7.62 -36.43 -7.22
C ASN A 356 7.82 -36.92 -8.65
N THR A 357 7.22 -38.08 -8.95
CA THR A 357 7.08 -38.57 -10.31
C THR A 357 5.68 -39.15 -10.52
N SER A 358 5.15 -39.02 -11.74
CA SER A 358 3.83 -39.59 -12.07
C SER A 358 3.65 -39.75 -13.58
N PRO A 359 2.93 -40.78 -14.05
CA PRO A 359 2.50 -40.87 -15.45
C PRO A 359 1.61 -39.70 -15.90
N THR A 360 0.93 -39.04 -14.98
CA THR A 360 0.04 -37.89 -15.24
C THR A 360 0.31 -36.76 -14.25
N PHE A 361 0.32 -35.51 -14.73
CA PHE A 361 0.41 -34.34 -13.88
C PHE A 361 -0.88 -33.51 -13.99
N THR A 362 -1.52 -33.24 -12.84
CA THR A 362 -2.75 -32.44 -12.75
C THR A 362 -2.54 -31.15 -11.97
N SER A 363 -1.88 -31.23 -10.82
CA SER A 363 -1.59 -30.08 -9.93
C SER A 363 -0.46 -30.41 -8.96
N CYS A 364 0.03 -29.38 -8.30
CA CYS A 364 1.01 -29.48 -7.20
C CYS A 364 0.35 -29.75 -5.83
N SER A 365 -0.98 -29.64 -5.78
CA SER A 365 -1.85 -29.76 -4.62
C SER A 365 -2.04 -31.20 -4.17
#